data_AF-A0A0E0QL57-F1
#
_entry.id   AF-A0A0E0QL57-F1
#
_cell.length_a   1.000
_cell.length_b   1.000
_cell.length_c   1.000
_cell.angle_alpha   90.00
_cell.angle_beta   90.00
_cell.angle_gamma   90.00
#
_symmetry.space_group_name_H-M   'P 1'
#
loop_
_entity.id
_entity.type
_entity.pdbx_description
1 polymer ?
#
loop_
_entity_poly.entity_id
_entity_poly.type
_entity_poly.pdbx_seq_one_letter_code
_entity_poly.pdbx_strand_id
1 'polypeptide(L)'
;MASPSLSSLFSAAAPLAGGAGVRTLGSPASVRPISHRQRRRRLVVASVKWRYKGTARKEAALSELIERKVAEATEACAGEAAGDAGCRVAWDEVEEVSQAKADLRRRIAEGADDPLEPFCSHNPLADDCAVVYDDDDE
;
A
#
# COMPACT_ATOMS: atom_id res chain seq x y z
N MET A 1 6.43 -5.73 -41.48
CA MET A 1 7.89 -5.93 -41.57
C MET A 1 8.30 -6.87 -40.44
N ALA A 2 9.12 -7.85 -40.78
CA ALA A 2 9.27 -9.13 -40.10
C ALA A 2 10.05 -9.07 -38.77
N SER A 3 9.66 -9.93 -37.83
CA SER A 3 10.47 -10.41 -36.71
C SER A 3 11.72 -11.13 -37.21
N PRO A 4 12.78 -11.23 -36.38
CA PRO A 4 13.69 -12.36 -36.43
C PRO A 4 13.68 -13.14 -35.12
N SER A 5 13.26 -14.39 -35.24
CA SER A 5 13.57 -15.48 -34.32
C SER A 5 15.07 -15.79 -34.37
N LEU A 6 15.68 -16.08 -33.22
CA LEU A 6 17.01 -16.68 -33.14
C LEU A 6 16.92 -17.98 -32.34
N SER A 7 16.87 -19.08 -33.09
CA SER A 7 16.98 -20.46 -32.61
C SER A 7 18.46 -20.77 -32.38
N SER A 8 18.87 -21.04 -31.13
CA SER A 8 20.21 -21.58 -30.84
C SER A 8 20.12 -23.07 -30.60
N LEU A 9 20.65 -23.84 -31.55
CA LEU A 9 20.85 -25.28 -31.50
C LEU A 9 22.19 -25.55 -30.81
N PHE A 10 22.20 -26.31 -29.72
CA PHE A 10 23.40 -26.98 -29.23
C PHE A 10 23.14 -28.49 -29.21
N SER A 11 23.90 -29.21 -30.05
CA SER A 11 23.90 -30.67 -30.14
C SER A 11 25.04 -31.26 -29.31
N ALA A 12 24.68 -32.33 -28.59
CA ALA A 12 25.39 -33.59 -28.35
C ALA A 12 26.78 -33.59 -27.68
N ALA A 13 26.88 -34.34 -26.57
CA ALA A 13 27.67 -35.57 -26.53
C ALA A 13 27.39 -36.35 -25.22
N ALA A 14 27.14 -37.66 -25.35
CA ALA A 14 27.14 -38.62 -24.26
C ALA A 14 28.50 -39.34 -24.20
N PRO A 15 28.87 -39.91 -23.04
CA PRO A 15 29.64 -41.14 -23.04
C PRO A 15 28.89 -42.28 -22.33
N LEU A 16 29.06 -43.47 -22.90
CA LEU A 16 28.66 -44.77 -22.37
C LEU A 16 29.86 -45.47 -21.72
N ALA A 17 29.51 -46.51 -20.94
CA ALA A 17 30.32 -47.56 -20.33
C ALA A 17 31.01 -47.19 -19.01
N GLY A 18 30.95 -47.98 -17.94
CA GLY A 18 30.46 -49.34 -17.72
C GLY A 18 31.08 -49.83 -16.40
N GLY A 19 30.39 -50.69 -15.65
CA GLY A 19 30.97 -51.25 -14.42
C GLY A 19 29.98 -52.07 -13.60
N ALA A 20 30.20 -53.38 -13.56
CA ALA A 20 29.44 -54.38 -12.82
C ALA A 20 29.65 -54.27 -11.30
N GLY A 21 28.64 -54.67 -10.50
CA GLY A 21 28.87 -54.88 -9.07
C GLY A 21 27.62 -55.10 -8.20
N VAL A 22 27.29 -56.38 -8.00
CA VAL A 22 26.79 -56.99 -6.75
C VAL A 22 25.47 -56.50 -6.13
N ARG A 23 24.55 -57.47 -5.99
CA ARG A 23 23.33 -57.42 -5.18
C ARG A 23 23.68 -57.38 -3.69
N THR A 24 23.14 -56.41 -2.96
CA THR A 24 22.87 -56.53 -1.52
C THR A 24 21.49 -55.98 -1.21
N LEU A 25 20.62 -56.86 -0.72
CA LEU A 25 19.33 -56.53 -0.12
C LEU A 25 19.59 -55.73 1.16
N GLY A 26 19.00 -54.53 1.26
CA GLY A 26 19.02 -53.73 2.48
C GLY A 26 18.06 -52.56 2.33
N SER A 27 16.84 -52.72 2.85
CA SER A 27 15.86 -51.64 2.98
C SER A 27 16.46 -50.49 3.82
N PRO A 28 16.54 -49.26 3.30
CA PRO A 28 16.76 -48.13 4.19
C PRO A 28 15.44 -47.86 4.93
N ALA A 29 15.48 -47.98 6.26
CA ALA A 29 14.41 -47.49 7.11
C ALA A 29 14.14 -46.02 6.75
N SER A 30 12.89 -45.71 6.41
CA SER A 30 12.43 -44.35 6.12
C SER A 30 12.50 -43.53 7.41
N VAL A 31 13.64 -42.87 7.65
CA VAL A 31 13.77 -41.86 8.69
C VAL A 31 12.99 -40.65 8.19
N ARG A 32 11.75 -40.51 8.68
CA ARG A 32 10.95 -39.30 8.45
C ARG A 32 11.72 -38.12 9.06
N PRO A 33 12.17 -37.12 8.28
CA PRO A 33 12.75 -35.94 8.88
C PRO A 33 11.67 -35.27 9.72
N ILE A 34 11.92 -35.13 11.02
CA ILE A 34 11.10 -34.28 11.88
C ILE A 34 11.19 -32.90 11.26
N SER A 35 10.09 -32.45 10.62
CA SER A 35 10.04 -31.11 10.06
C SER A 35 10.09 -30.15 11.25
N HIS A 36 11.28 -29.67 11.57
CA HIS A 36 11.44 -28.49 12.40
C HIS A 36 10.84 -27.36 11.58
N ARG A 37 9.52 -27.15 11.70
CA ARG A 37 8.85 -25.93 11.27
C ARG A 37 9.47 -24.83 12.14
N GLN A 38 10.61 -24.30 11.70
CA GLN A 38 11.14 -23.04 12.18
C GLN A 38 10.09 -21.99 11.84
N ARG A 39 9.14 -21.79 12.76
CA ARG A 39 8.32 -20.58 12.81
C ARG A 39 9.31 -19.46 13.09
N ARG A 40 9.88 -18.88 12.03
CA ARG A 40 10.55 -17.58 12.11
C ARG A 40 9.48 -16.60 12.60
N ARG A 41 9.53 -16.25 13.88
CA ARG A 41 8.76 -15.12 14.42
C ARG A 41 9.29 -13.89 13.70
N ARG A 42 8.51 -13.35 12.76
CA ARG A 42 8.81 -12.04 12.18
C ARG A 42 8.63 -11.03 13.32
N LEU A 43 9.72 -10.36 13.70
CA LEU A 43 9.63 -9.17 14.53
C LEU A 43 8.89 -8.12 13.70
N VAL A 44 7.71 -7.71 14.15
CA VAL A 44 7.03 -6.53 13.60
C VAL A 44 7.60 -5.37 14.39
N VAL A 45 8.52 -4.62 13.78
CA VAL A 45 8.95 -3.33 14.34
C VAL A 45 7.82 -2.36 14.02
N ALA A 46 7.09 -1.92 15.05
CA ALA A 46 6.18 -0.80 14.91
C ALA A 46 7.01 0.42 14.52
N SER A 47 6.90 0.84 13.27
CA SER A 47 7.52 2.09 12.81
C SER A 47 6.59 3.19 13.25
N VAL A 48 7.06 4.08 14.13
CA VAL A 48 6.30 5.28 14.50
C VAL A 48 6.03 6.05 13.22
N LYS A 49 4.75 6.23 12.89
CA LYS A 49 4.35 6.93 11.69
C LYS A 49 4.51 8.42 11.96
N TRP A 50 5.42 9.06 11.22
CA TRP A 50 5.65 10.49 11.29
C TRP A 50 5.10 11.13 10.02
N ARG A 51 4.69 12.39 10.13
CA ARG A 51 4.18 13.19 9.01
C ARG A 51 4.63 14.64 9.14
N TYR A 52 4.64 15.37 8.02
CA TYR A 52 4.84 16.82 8.07
C TYR A 52 3.59 17.54 8.57
N LYS A 53 3.77 18.64 9.30
CA LYS A 53 2.72 19.49 9.87
C LYS A 53 1.74 19.96 8.80
N GLY A 54 2.22 20.27 7.59
CA GLY A 54 1.37 20.65 6.47
C GLY A 54 0.45 19.52 6.01
N THR A 55 0.95 18.28 5.97
CA THR A 55 0.16 17.10 5.62
C THR A 55 -0.90 16.82 6.69
N ALA A 56 -0.51 16.86 7.98
CA ALA A 56 -1.45 16.72 9.10
C ALA A 56 -2.53 17.81 9.09
N ARG A 57 -2.14 19.08 8.90
CA ARG A 57 -3.07 20.23 8.79
C ARG A 57 -4.03 20.05 7.61
N LYS A 58 -3.55 19.59 6.46
CA LYS A 58 -4.39 19.34 5.29
C LYS A 58 -5.41 18.23 5.54
N GLU A 59 -5.00 17.13 6.18
CA GLU A 59 -5.90 16.05 6.54
C GLU A 59 -6.98 16.53 7.54
N ALA A 60 -6.61 17.33 8.54
CA ALA A 60 -7.54 17.93 9.49
C ALA A 60 -8.53 18.89 8.79
N ALA A 61 -8.03 19.79 7.93
CA ALA A 61 -8.87 20.73 7.19
C ALA A 61 -9.87 20.04 6.26
N LEU A 62 -9.47 18.94 5.61
CA LEU A 62 -10.39 18.13 4.81
C LEU A 62 -11.45 17.45 5.68
N SER A 63 -11.11 17.02 6.90
CA SER A 63 -12.06 16.43 7.84
C SER A 63 -13.13 17.43 8.26
N GLU A 64 -12.71 18.63 8.68
CA GLU A 64 -13.62 19.72 9.04
C GLU A 64 -14.50 20.15 7.85
N LEU A 65 -13.93 20.19 6.65
CA LEU A 65 -14.69 20.54 5.45
C LEU A 65 -15.75 19.49 5.12
N ILE A 66 -15.47 18.19 5.31
CA ILE A 66 -16.48 17.12 5.14
C ILE A 66 -17.63 17.33 6.12
N GLU A 67 -17.34 17.58 7.40
CA GLU A 67 -18.38 17.81 8.41
C GLU A 67 -19.27 19.00 8.06
N ARG A 68 -18.66 20.13 7.62
CA ARG A 68 -19.42 21.29 7.14
C ARG A 68 -20.28 20.97 5.91
N LYS A 69 -19.73 20.25 4.93
CA LYS A 69 -20.47 19.87 3.71
C LYS A 69 -21.60 18.89 4.00
N VAL A 70 -21.43 17.99 4.96
CA VAL A 70 -22.52 17.10 5.41
C VAL A 70 -23.64 17.91 6.06
N ALA A 71 -23.32 18.91 6.87
CA ALA A 71 -24.33 19.80 7.45
C ALA A 71 -25.07 20.59 6.37
N GLU A 72 -24.36 21.18 5.41
CA GLU A 72 -24.93 21.91 4.26
C GLU A 72 -25.84 20.99 3.41
N ALA A 73 -25.40 19.77 3.10
CA ALA A 73 -26.20 18.80 2.36
C ALA A 73 -27.45 18.37 3.15
N THR A 74 -27.33 18.17 4.46
CA THR A 74 -28.47 17.84 5.33
C THR A 74 -29.52 18.95 5.31
N GLU A 75 -29.11 20.21 5.40
CA GLU A 75 -30.01 21.36 5.31
C GLU A 75 -30.66 21.48 3.92
N ALA A 76 -29.88 21.34 2.84
CA ALA A 76 -30.37 21.40 1.47
C ALA A 76 -31.42 20.34 1.16
N CYS A 77 -31.34 19.17 1.80
CA CYS A 77 -32.30 18.08 1.65
C CYS A 77 -33.50 18.17 2.60
N ALA A 78 -33.48 19.05 3.61
CA ALA A 78 -34.52 19.15 4.64
C ALA A 78 -35.63 20.17 4.31
N GLY A 79 -35.44 21.06 3.33
CA GLY A 79 -36.41 22.10 2.98
C GLY A 79 -37.65 21.58 2.26
N GLU A 80 -38.81 22.22 2.42
CA GLU A 80 -40.03 21.90 1.65
C GLU A 80 -39.88 22.16 0.14
N ALA A 81 -38.89 22.98 -0.25
CA ALA A 81 -38.43 23.19 -1.61
C ALA A 81 -37.20 22.33 -1.98
N ALA A 82 -36.95 21.23 -1.26
CA ALA A 82 -35.94 20.23 -1.61
C ALA A 82 -36.29 19.62 -2.97
N GLY A 83 -35.94 20.33 -4.03
CA GLY A 83 -35.83 19.72 -5.34
C GLY A 83 -34.72 18.68 -5.24
N ASP A 84 -35.02 17.45 -5.69
CA ASP A 84 -34.07 16.33 -5.78
C ASP A 84 -32.71 16.78 -6.35
N ALA A 85 -32.72 17.74 -7.29
CA ALA A 85 -31.50 18.30 -7.89
C ALA A 85 -30.58 19.02 -6.89
N GLY A 86 -31.11 19.90 -6.02
CA GLY A 86 -30.29 20.67 -5.08
C GLY A 86 -29.70 19.80 -3.96
N CYS A 87 -30.51 18.85 -3.46
CA CYS A 87 -30.06 17.85 -2.51
C CYS A 87 -28.95 16.96 -3.10
N ARG A 88 -29.12 16.49 -4.34
CA ARG A 88 -28.10 15.68 -5.03
C ARG A 88 -26.79 16.44 -5.25
N VAL A 89 -26.84 17.68 -5.74
CA VAL A 89 -25.62 18.49 -5.92
C VAL A 89 -24.88 18.69 -4.59
N ALA A 90 -25.60 18.94 -3.50
CA ALA A 90 -24.96 19.11 -2.19
C ALA A 90 -24.26 17.81 -1.72
N TRP A 91 -24.85 16.64 -1.99
CA TRP A 91 -24.20 15.36 -1.71
C TRP A 91 -23.03 15.04 -2.65
N ASP A 92 -23.08 15.45 -3.92
CA ASP A 92 -21.95 15.33 -4.85
C ASP A 92 -20.74 16.13 -4.31
N GLU A 93 -20.95 17.31 -3.71
CA GLU A 93 -19.88 18.07 -3.08
C GLU A 93 -19.26 17.35 -1.87
N VAL A 94 -20.08 16.67 -1.05
CA VAL A 94 -19.59 15.83 0.06
C VAL A 94 -18.71 14.70 -0.48
N GLU A 95 -19.12 14.06 -1.58
CA GLU A 95 -18.38 12.99 -2.23
C GLU A 95 -16.99 13.49 -2.69
N GLU A 96 -16.93 14.63 -3.37
CA GLU A 96 -15.68 15.19 -3.88
C GLU A 96 -14.67 15.51 -2.76
N VAL A 97 -15.11 16.14 -1.67
CA VAL A 97 -14.22 16.44 -0.53
C VAL A 97 -13.78 15.15 0.17
N SER A 98 -14.68 14.18 0.31
CA SER A 98 -14.37 12.87 0.89
C SER A 98 -13.36 12.11 0.03
N GLN A 99 -13.49 12.18 -1.30
CA GLN A 99 -12.56 11.62 -2.26
C GLN A 99 -11.19 12.30 -2.15
N ALA A 100 -11.14 13.62 -2.00
CA ALA A 100 -9.88 14.35 -1.80
C ALA A 100 -9.14 13.89 -0.52
N LYS A 101 -9.88 13.66 0.58
CA LYS A 101 -9.31 13.09 1.82
C LYS A 101 -8.83 11.65 1.63
N ALA A 102 -9.63 10.83 0.94
CA ALA A 102 -9.25 9.45 0.64
C ALA A 102 -8.00 9.38 -0.25
N ASP A 103 -7.88 10.24 -1.26
CA ASP A 103 -6.70 10.33 -2.12
C ASP A 103 -5.46 10.73 -1.32
N LEU A 104 -5.57 11.71 -0.42
CA LEU A 104 -4.48 12.10 0.48
C LEU A 104 -4.02 10.90 1.33
N ARG A 105 -4.96 10.21 1.99
CA ARG A 105 -4.66 9.03 2.81
C ARG A 105 -4.03 7.90 2.01
N ARG A 106 -4.53 7.66 0.80
CA ARG A 106 -3.98 6.67 -0.13
C ARG A 106 -2.54 7.00 -0.48
N ARG A 107 -2.23 8.24 -0.85
CA ARG A 107 -0.85 8.67 -1.14
C ARG A 107 0.08 8.49 0.04
N ILE A 108 -0.38 8.79 1.26
CA ILE A 108 0.41 8.59 2.49
C ILE A 108 0.62 7.09 2.77
N ALA A 109 -0.36 6.24 2.48
CA ALA A 109 -0.26 4.80 2.73
C ALA A 109 0.57 4.05 1.67
N GLU A 110 0.53 4.50 0.42
CA GLU A 110 1.27 3.90 -0.70
C GLU A 110 2.71 4.45 -0.81
N GLY A 111 2.94 5.69 -0.34
CA GLY A 111 4.25 6.32 -0.31
C GLY A 111 5.15 5.76 0.79
N ALA A 112 6.46 5.78 0.55
CA ALA A 112 7.46 5.52 1.59
C ALA A 112 7.63 6.72 2.52
N ASP A 113 7.43 7.92 1.99
CA ASP A 113 7.63 9.20 2.67
C ASP A 113 6.36 10.06 2.60
N ASP A 114 6.31 11.10 3.44
CA ASP A 114 5.22 12.07 3.46
C ASP A 114 5.08 12.80 2.09
N PRO A 115 3.86 13.10 1.59
CA PRO A 115 3.66 13.81 0.33
C PRO A 115 4.40 15.16 0.21
N LEU A 116 4.74 15.81 1.32
CA LEU A 116 5.52 17.05 1.34
C LEU A 116 7.05 16.83 1.31
N GLU A 117 7.55 15.60 1.34
CA GLU A 117 9.00 15.31 1.33
C GLU A 117 9.80 16.00 0.21
N PRO A 118 9.34 16.01 -1.07
CA PRO A 118 10.06 16.71 -2.13
C PRO A 118 10.15 18.22 -1.91
N PHE A 119 9.17 18.81 -1.22
CA PHE A 119 9.16 20.22 -0.88
C PHE A 119 10.02 20.50 0.36
N CYS A 120 9.84 19.73 1.43
CA CYS A 120 10.50 19.95 2.71
C CYS A 120 12.01 19.64 2.70
N SER A 121 12.45 18.71 1.85
CA SER A 121 13.88 18.46 1.60
C SER A 121 14.63 19.71 1.13
N HIS A 122 13.97 20.62 0.43
CA HIS A 122 14.54 21.89 -0.05
C HIS A 122 14.11 23.11 0.78
N ASN A 123 13.09 22.97 1.64
CA ASN A 123 12.49 24.05 2.40
C ASN A 123 12.29 23.68 3.89
N PRO A 124 13.35 23.27 4.61
CA PRO A 124 13.23 22.71 5.96
C PRO A 124 12.71 23.71 7.01
N LEU A 125 12.78 25.01 6.74
CA LEU A 125 12.33 26.07 7.64
C LEU A 125 10.89 26.53 7.38
N ALA A 126 10.20 25.96 6.38
CA ALA A 126 8.79 26.27 6.15
C ALA A 126 7.93 25.75 7.32
N ASP A 127 6.88 26.51 7.70
CA ASP A 127 5.98 26.14 8.80
C ASP A 127 5.40 24.73 8.64
N ASP A 128 5.09 24.37 7.39
CA ASP A 128 4.49 23.08 7.05
C ASP A 128 5.47 21.90 7.17
N CYS A 129 6.79 22.16 7.26
CA CYS A 129 7.82 21.13 7.28
C CYS A 129 8.26 20.71 8.69
N ALA A 130 7.61 21.22 9.74
CA ALA A 130 7.78 20.65 11.07
C ALA A 130 7.23 19.21 11.10
N VAL A 131 7.94 18.28 11.73
CA VAL A 131 7.49 16.88 11.85
C VAL A 131 6.52 16.75 13.03
N VAL A 132 5.43 16.01 12.81
CA VAL A 132 4.43 15.59 13.79
C VAL A 132 4.42 14.06 13.82
N TYR A 133 4.25 13.48 15.00
CA TYR A 133 4.09 12.04 15.15
C TYR A 133 2.60 11.71 15.21
N ASP A 134 2.16 10.70 14.47
CA ASP A 134 0.79 10.21 14.57
C ASP A 134 0.68 9.49 15.94
N ASP A 135 -0.13 10.03 16.85
CA ASP A 135 -0.51 9.38 18.11
C ASP A 135 -1.57 8.29 17.81
N ASP A 136 -1.18 7.26 17.05
CA ASP A 136 -2.05 6.10 16.77
C ASP A 136 -2.04 5.14 17.99
N ASP A 137 -2.68 5.52 19.09
CA ASP A 137 -3.01 4.65 20.24
C ASP A 137 -4.38 5.04 20.85
N GLU A 138 -5.48 4.96 20.09
CA GLU A 138 -6.86 4.87 20.65
C GLU A 138 -7.83 4.12 19.72
#